data_AF-A0A1C6S8X5-F1
#
_entry.id   AF-A0A1C6S8X5-F1
#
_cell.length_a   1.000
_cell.length_b   1.000
_cell.length_c   1.000
_cell.angle_alpha   90.00
_cell.angle_beta   90.00
_cell.angle_gamma   90.00
#
_symmetry.space_group_name_H-M   'P 1'
#
loop_
_entity.id
_entity.type
_entity.pdbx_description
1 polymer ?
#
loop_
_entity_poly.entity_id
_entity_poly.type
_entity_poly.pdbx_seq_one_letter_code
_entity_poly.pdbx_strand_id
1 'polypeptide(L)'
;MPVVDREALISRAGALSMCNLTAAGRVSINGTELTWTGSRTERQAECYVFGNGNMVITRRDDPEKGSVRVLDEASRLTPVLPPRAGWVDVGFTSTGGRGFRSTGIATDGGLDIFAYDLVMRCQARHVDLRGDNLLEIRSIGELHVDAFPDSAVTVGPSLNVADFATHPINTDRSLDVLPPFAPSRRARMTVFEDRVGRTHLRLFDGRPGSLVFQGATPQEARDSIAADPGFRWGCFIDGGQTAKMWASLNGELTSFGNRHYLRWPKADEKEFVWVPDSGRPISSIITLQHRSETQRAVNAARSASLAFPQRPPAAQIDPEFSSPRPSTSAAAARLGRGGPGSDAGRGR
;
A
#
# COMPACT_ATOMS: atom_id res chain seq x y z
N MET A 1 -1.47 -9.60 -5.15
CA MET A 1 -1.23 -9.66 -3.68
C MET A 1 -0.13 -8.67 -3.32
N PRO A 2 -0.10 -8.08 -2.11
CA PRO A 2 0.93 -7.10 -1.73
C PRO A 2 2.29 -7.77 -1.47
N VAL A 3 3.39 -7.05 -1.77
CA VAL A 3 4.78 -7.53 -1.57
C VAL A 3 5.43 -6.99 -0.29
N VAL A 4 4.77 -6.05 0.38
CA VAL A 4 5.13 -5.41 1.65
C VAL A 4 3.84 -4.93 2.33
N ASP A 5 3.85 -4.79 3.66
CA ASP A 5 2.69 -4.28 4.41
C ASP A 5 2.30 -2.88 3.93
N ARG A 6 1.00 -2.66 3.68
CA ARG A 6 0.44 -1.41 3.12
C ARG A 6 -0.99 -1.16 3.56
N GLU A 7 -1.39 0.10 3.60
CA GLU A 7 -2.79 0.46 3.57
C GLU A 7 -3.46 -0.01 2.27
N ALA A 8 -4.69 -0.50 2.42
CA ALA A 8 -5.57 -0.84 1.31
C ALA A 8 -6.94 -0.18 1.51
N LEU A 9 -7.50 0.32 0.40
CA LEU A 9 -8.91 0.64 0.30
C LEU A 9 -9.63 -0.62 -0.18
N ILE A 10 -10.61 -1.08 0.57
CA ILE A 10 -11.42 -2.27 0.28
C ILE A 10 -12.89 -1.88 0.08
N SER A 11 -13.57 -2.63 -0.79
CA SER A 11 -15.00 -2.52 -1.05
C SER A 11 -15.70 -3.80 -0.60
N ARG A 12 -16.70 -3.71 0.29
CA ARG A 12 -17.53 -4.84 0.70
C ARG A 12 -19.00 -4.46 0.65
N ALA A 13 -19.77 -5.17 -0.18
CA ALA A 13 -21.15 -4.86 -0.50
C ALA A 13 -21.36 -3.37 -0.89
N GLY A 14 -20.35 -2.75 -1.51
CA GLY A 14 -20.37 -1.34 -1.91
C GLY A 14 -20.17 -0.32 -0.79
N ALA A 15 -19.95 -0.74 0.45
CA ALA A 15 -19.32 0.12 1.44
C ALA A 15 -17.80 0.11 1.22
N LEU A 16 -17.18 1.28 1.25
CA LEU A 16 -15.73 1.41 1.25
C LEU A 16 -15.21 1.47 2.68
N SER A 17 -14.04 0.89 2.91
CA SER A 17 -13.29 1.08 4.15
C SER A 17 -11.80 0.96 3.90
N MET A 18 -11.00 1.49 4.81
CA MET A 18 -9.54 1.40 4.79
C MET A 18 -9.07 0.39 5.84
N CYS A 19 -8.09 -0.45 5.50
CA CYS A 19 -7.42 -1.36 6.43
C CYS A 19 -5.91 -1.40 6.20
N ASN A 20 -5.14 -1.74 7.24
CA ASN A 20 -3.74 -2.12 7.08
C ASN A 20 -3.67 -3.57 6.61
N LEU A 21 -3.19 -3.79 5.39
CA LEU A 21 -3.09 -5.11 4.77
C LEU A 21 -1.69 -5.69 5.01
N THR A 22 -1.62 -6.69 5.87
CA THR A 22 -0.39 -7.49 6.04
C THR A 22 -0.11 -8.28 4.76
N ALA A 23 1.09 -8.13 4.22
CA ALA A 23 1.62 -8.93 3.12
C ALA A 23 2.08 -10.31 3.62
N ALA A 24 1.14 -11.10 4.11
CA ALA A 24 1.27 -12.51 4.45
C ALA A 24 -0.10 -13.19 4.40
N GLY A 25 -0.14 -14.52 4.41
CA GLY A 25 -1.39 -15.26 4.46
C GLY A 25 -1.20 -16.72 4.10
N ARG A 26 -2.28 -17.34 3.59
CA ARG A 26 -2.29 -18.74 3.14
C ARG A 26 -2.76 -18.85 1.69
N VAL A 27 -2.16 -19.79 0.97
CA VAL A 27 -2.56 -20.24 -0.37
C VAL A 27 -2.70 -21.76 -0.36
N SER A 28 -3.30 -22.32 -1.41
CA SER A 28 -3.26 -23.74 -1.72
C SER A 28 -2.65 -23.91 -3.11
N ILE A 29 -1.59 -24.72 -3.24
CA ILE A 29 -1.01 -25.13 -4.52
C ILE A 29 -1.28 -26.62 -4.69
N ASN A 30 -2.00 -27.02 -5.74
CA ASN A 30 -2.38 -28.41 -6.03
C ASN A 30 -3.03 -29.12 -4.82
N GLY A 31 -3.83 -28.38 -4.04
CA GLY A 31 -4.49 -28.86 -2.82
C GLY A 31 -3.61 -28.84 -1.55
N THR A 32 -2.31 -28.57 -1.67
CA THR A 32 -1.40 -28.41 -0.52
C THR A 32 -1.51 -26.99 0.03
N GLU A 33 -1.97 -26.83 1.27
CA GLU A 33 -1.98 -25.50 1.92
C GLU A 33 -0.58 -25.06 2.33
N LEU A 34 -0.22 -23.82 1.99
CA LEU A 34 1.09 -23.21 2.23
C LEU A 34 0.94 -21.81 2.82
N THR A 35 1.90 -21.42 3.63
CA THR A 35 2.11 -20.03 4.07
C THR A 35 2.78 -19.21 2.98
N TRP A 36 2.37 -17.95 2.83
CA TRP A 36 3.05 -17.00 1.94
C TRP A 36 3.33 -15.67 2.65
N THR A 37 4.35 -14.95 2.17
CA THR A 37 4.64 -13.57 2.57
C THR A 37 5.10 -12.72 1.39
N GLY A 38 5.04 -11.40 1.50
CA GLY A 38 5.57 -10.49 0.49
C GLY A 38 7.10 -10.56 0.43
N SER A 39 7.67 -10.57 -0.78
CA SER A 39 9.14 -10.67 -0.99
C SER A 39 9.95 -9.46 -0.48
N ARG A 40 9.29 -8.34 -0.12
CA ARG A 40 9.92 -7.19 0.55
C ARG A 40 9.55 -7.11 2.05
N THR A 41 9.32 -8.27 2.67
CA THR A 41 9.11 -8.43 4.11
C THR A 41 10.23 -9.30 4.69
N GLU A 42 10.53 -9.14 5.97
CA GLU A 42 11.55 -9.94 6.68
C GLU A 42 11.01 -11.29 7.21
N ARG A 43 9.72 -11.55 6.99
CA ARG A 43 9.03 -12.76 7.47
C ARG A 43 9.48 -13.98 6.67
N GLN A 44 9.51 -15.13 7.32
CA GLN A 44 9.73 -16.43 6.67
C GLN A 44 8.38 -17.05 6.26
N ALA A 45 8.35 -17.70 5.11
CA ALA A 45 7.18 -18.42 4.60
C ALA A 45 7.59 -19.55 3.65
N GLU A 46 6.66 -20.43 3.30
CA GLU A 46 6.84 -21.47 2.28
C GLU A 46 6.77 -20.93 0.84
N CYS A 47 6.20 -19.73 0.67
CA CYS A 47 6.15 -19.01 -0.60
C CYS A 47 6.39 -17.49 -0.44
N TYR A 48 7.05 -16.86 -1.42
CA TYR A 48 7.27 -15.41 -1.46
C TYR A 48 6.62 -14.79 -2.70
N VAL A 49 5.77 -13.78 -2.50
CA VAL A 49 5.07 -13.07 -3.58
C VAL A 49 5.94 -11.95 -4.16
N PHE A 50 6.03 -11.89 -5.48
CA PHE A 50 6.64 -10.80 -6.25
C PHE A 50 5.58 -10.05 -7.06
N GLY A 51 5.86 -8.79 -7.37
CA GLY A 51 4.96 -7.91 -8.13
C GLY A 51 5.48 -6.47 -8.16
N ASN A 52 4.69 -5.52 -8.64
CA ASN A 52 5.14 -4.17 -8.99
C ASN A 52 5.95 -3.43 -7.90
N GLY A 53 5.70 -3.69 -6.61
CA GLY A 53 6.48 -3.12 -5.51
C GLY A 53 7.92 -3.62 -5.40
N ASN A 54 8.34 -4.63 -6.17
CA ASN A 54 9.72 -5.08 -6.30
C ASN A 54 10.56 -4.21 -7.23
N MET A 55 9.92 -3.47 -8.14
CA MET A 55 10.61 -2.64 -9.11
C MET A 55 11.41 -1.52 -8.47
N VAL A 56 12.49 -1.13 -9.15
CA VAL A 56 13.27 0.06 -8.88
C VAL A 56 13.06 1.03 -10.04
N ILE A 57 12.48 2.19 -9.74
CA ILE A 57 12.38 3.30 -10.68
C ILE A 57 13.40 4.35 -10.26
N THR A 58 14.32 4.63 -11.17
CA THR A 58 15.36 5.65 -11.02
C THR A 58 14.95 6.94 -11.71
N ARG A 59 15.67 8.03 -11.42
CA ARG A 59 15.65 9.23 -12.24
C ARG A 59 16.95 9.37 -13.01
N ARG A 60 16.82 9.87 -14.23
CA ARG A 60 17.91 10.33 -15.08
C ARG A 60 17.51 11.67 -15.66
N ASP A 61 18.48 12.54 -15.92
CA ASP A 61 18.22 13.75 -16.67
C ASP A 61 18.41 13.47 -18.17
N ASP A 62 17.40 13.84 -18.95
CA ASP A 62 17.35 13.80 -20.41
C ASP A 62 17.50 15.24 -20.92
N PRO A 63 18.47 15.56 -21.80
CA PRO A 63 18.69 16.93 -22.28
C PRO A 63 17.51 17.56 -23.02
N GLU A 64 16.67 16.75 -23.68
CA GLU A 64 15.50 17.22 -24.42
C GLU A 64 14.24 17.24 -23.53
N LYS A 65 14.15 16.30 -22.59
CA LYS A 65 12.90 15.98 -21.88
C LYS A 65 12.92 16.27 -20.38
N GLY A 66 14.06 16.69 -19.85
CA GLY A 66 14.27 16.92 -18.42
C GLY A 66 14.32 15.61 -17.63
N SER A 67 13.86 15.64 -16.37
CA SER A 67 13.98 14.49 -15.47
C SER A 67 13.02 13.34 -15.87
N VAL A 68 13.56 12.27 -16.47
CA VAL A 68 12.85 11.01 -16.77
C VAL A 68 12.76 10.13 -15.53
N ARG A 69 11.63 9.40 -15.40
CA ARG A 69 11.56 8.18 -14.59
C ARG A 69 11.92 6.99 -15.49
N VAL A 70 12.91 6.20 -15.08
CA VAL A 70 13.42 5.05 -15.84
C VAL A 70 13.29 3.80 -14.97
N LEU A 71 12.64 2.77 -15.50
CA LEU A 71 12.64 1.44 -14.87
C LEU A 71 14.04 0.84 -14.96
N ASP A 72 14.56 0.35 -13.83
CA ASP A 72 15.66 -0.59 -13.86
C ASP A 72 15.14 -1.93 -14.41
N GLU A 73 15.48 -2.25 -15.66
CA GLU A 73 15.03 -3.46 -16.36
C GLU A 73 15.43 -4.76 -15.64
N ALA A 74 16.48 -4.76 -14.82
CA ALA A 74 16.81 -5.94 -14.01
C ALA A 74 15.81 -6.14 -12.85
N SER A 75 15.19 -5.06 -12.36
CA SER A 75 14.30 -5.07 -11.19
C SER A 75 12.89 -5.61 -11.45
N ARG A 76 12.49 -5.80 -12.72
CA ARG A 76 11.24 -6.53 -13.06
C ARG A 76 11.40 -8.05 -13.04
N LEU A 77 12.63 -8.55 -12.96
CA LEU A 77 12.89 -9.99 -12.88
C LEU A 77 12.99 -10.42 -11.40
N THR A 78 12.52 -11.63 -11.10
CA THR A 78 12.76 -12.23 -9.78
C THR A 78 14.27 -12.45 -9.55
N PRO A 79 14.80 -12.27 -8.32
CA PRO A 79 16.24 -12.40 -8.07
C PRO A 79 16.78 -13.79 -8.40
N VAL A 80 17.98 -13.89 -8.98
CA VAL A 80 18.64 -15.17 -9.28
C VAL A 80 18.67 -16.09 -8.05
N LEU A 81 18.36 -17.37 -8.24
CA LEU A 81 18.43 -18.39 -7.21
C LEU A 81 19.83 -19.02 -7.15
N PRO A 82 20.40 -19.24 -5.95
CA PRO A 82 21.62 -20.02 -5.82
C PRO A 82 21.44 -21.45 -6.36
N PRO A 83 22.49 -22.08 -6.93
CA PRO A 83 22.43 -23.48 -7.33
C PRO A 83 21.96 -24.38 -6.17
N ARG A 84 21.00 -25.27 -6.46
CA ARG A 84 20.40 -26.20 -5.47
C ARG A 84 19.67 -25.53 -4.30
N ALA A 85 19.21 -24.28 -4.45
CA ALA A 85 18.43 -23.60 -3.39
C ALA A 85 17.14 -24.34 -2.97
N GLY A 86 16.59 -25.22 -3.80
CA GLY A 86 15.33 -25.94 -3.52
C GLY A 86 14.07 -25.09 -3.70
N TRP A 87 14.21 -23.92 -4.33
CA TRP A 87 13.16 -22.99 -4.67
C TRP A 87 12.94 -22.94 -6.19
N VAL A 88 11.78 -22.47 -6.60
CA VAL A 88 11.39 -22.25 -7.99
C VAL A 88 10.46 -21.05 -8.06
N ASP A 89 10.58 -20.24 -9.10
CA ASP A 89 9.61 -19.18 -9.38
C ASP A 89 8.53 -19.68 -10.32
N VAL A 90 7.28 -19.35 -10.01
CA VAL A 90 6.11 -19.75 -10.76
C VAL A 90 5.29 -18.51 -11.09
N GLY A 91 5.03 -18.33 -12.38
CA GLY A 91 4.17 -17.29 -12.94
C GLY A 91 2.77 -17.84 -13.13
N PHE A 92 1.78 -17.15 -12.57
CA PHE A 92 0.39 -17.56 -12.53
C PHE A 92 -0.50 -16.58 -13.29
N THR A 93 -1.39 -17.12 -14.13
CA THR A 93 -2.44 -16.37 -14.82
C THR A 93 -3.80 -16.72 -14.23
N SER A 94 -4.66 -15.72 -14.05
CA SER A 94 -6.02 -15.88 -13.55
C SER A 94 -6.86 -16.73 -14.50
N THR A 95 -7.54 -17.75 -13.97
CA THR A 95 -8.51 -18.53 -14.75
C THR A 95 -9.92 -17.93 -14.72
N GLY A 96 -10.06 -16.72 -14.14
CA GLY A 96 -11.34 -16.24 -13.64
C GLY A 96 -11.72 -16.89 -12.30
N GLY A 97 -12.63 -16.22 -11.57
CA GLY A 97 -13.00 -16.65 -10.22
C GLY A 97 -11.89 -16.35 -9.19
N ARG A 98 -11.49 -17.36 -8.42
CA ARG A 98 -10.49 -17.27 -7.34
C ARG A 98 -9.23 -18.11 -7.56
N GLY A 99 -9.17 -18.82 -8.68
CA GLY A 99 -8.06 -19.70 -9.06
C GLY A 99 -7.12 -19.05 -10.07
N PHE A 100 -5.87 -19.47 -10.03
CA PHE A 100 -4.85 -19.14 -11.02
C PHE A 100 -4.15 -20.44 -11.46
N ARG A 101 -3.70 -20.50 -12.72
CA ARG A 101 -2.92 -21.63 -13.25
C ARG A 101 -1.51 -21.17 -13.60
N SER A 102 -0.51 -22.05 -13.38
CA SER A 102 0.86 -21.73 -13.74
C SER A 102 1.05 -21.71 -15.26
N THR A 103 1.53 -20.60 -15.78
CA THR A 103 1.85 -20.38 -17.20
C THR A 103 3.33 -20.10 -17.43
N GLY A 104 4.14 -20.02 -16.37
CA GLY A 104 5.60 -19.95 -16.43
C GLY A 104 6.25 -20.55 -15.19
N ILE A 105 7.43 -21.14 -15.37
CA ILE A 105 8.25 -21.72 -14.29
C ILE A 105 9.72 -21.40 -14.58
N ALA A 106 10.46 -20.94 -13.57
CA ALA A 106 11.92 -20.72 -13.64
C ALA A 106 12.62 -21.25 -12.39
N THR A 107 13.52 -22.22 -12.56
CA THR A 107 14.27 -22.88 -11.46
C THR A 107 15.40 -22.02 -10.91
N ASP A 108 15.89 -21.07 -11.70
CA ASP A 108 17.14 -20.35 -11.45
C ASP A 108 16.89 -18.86 -11.12
N GLY A 109 15.62 -18.47 -10.96
CA GLY A 109 15.18 -17.07 -10.88
C GLY A 109 14.97 -16.44 -12.26
N GLY A 110 14.88 -15.11 -12.32
CA GLY A 110 14.80 -14.37 -13.59
C GLY A 110 13.41 -14.30 -14.24
N LEU A 111 12.35 -14.65 -13.52
CA LEU A 111 10.98 -14.61 -14.04
C LEU A 111 10.45 -13.17 -14.05
N ASP A 112 9.87 -12.74 -15.17
CA ASP A 112 9.34 -11.38 -15.32
C ASP A 112 8.01 -11.20 -14.57
N ILE A 113 7.99 -10.30 -13.59
CA ILE A 113 6.79 -10.01 -12.77
C ILE A 113 5.63 -9.42 -13.58
N PHE A 114 5.89 -8.90 -14.79
CA PHE A 114 4.87 -8.31 -15.66
C PHE A 114 4.23 -9.31 -16.65
N ALA A 115 4.83 -10.49 -16.84
CA ALA A 115 4.30 -11.49 -17.77
C ALA A 115 3.13 -12.32 -17.18
N TYR A 116 2.75 -12.08 -15.93
CA TYR A 116 1.81 -12.87 -15.15
C TYR A 116 0.93 -11.97 -14.24
N ASP A 117 -0.25 -12.45 -13.86
CA ASP A 117 -1.11 -11.75 -12.88
C ASP A 117 -0.53 -11.81 -11.45
N LEU A 118 0.28 -12.85 -11.20
CA LEU A 118 0.91 -13.12 -9.92
C LEU A 118 2.19 -13.95 -10.13
N VAL A 119 3.29 -13.54 -9.51
CA VAL A 119 4.53 -14.35 -9.44
C VAL A 119 4.80 -14.76 -8.01
N MET A 120 5.09 -16.04 -7.80
CA MET A 120 5.45 -16.59 -6.49
C MET A 120 6.70 -17.47 -6.56
N ARG A 121 7.61 -17.27 -5.62
CA ARG A 121 8.73 -18.17 -5.34
C ARG A 121 8.28 -19.20 -4.32
N CYS A 122 8.26 -20.47 -4.70
CA CYS A 122 7.78 -21.58 -3.86
C CYS A 122 8.88 -22.62 -3.67
N GLN A 123 8.82 -23.43 -2.63
CA GLN A 123 9.75 -24.57 -2.51
C GLN A 123 9.39 -25.63 -3.56
N ALA A 124 10.39 -26.11 -4.30
CA ALA A 124 10.18 -26.93 -5.50
C ALA A 124 9.39 -28.23 -5.23
N ARG A 125 9.41 -28.76 -4.00
CA ARG A 125 8.62 -29.93 -3.60
C ARG A 125 7.10 -29.72 -3.58
N HIS A 126 6.64 -28.46 -3.63
CA HIS A 126 5.21 -28.10 -3.64
C HIS A 126 4.72 -27.67 -5.03
N VAL A 127 5.56 -27.77 -6.06
CA VAL A 127 5.29 -27.34 -7.43
C VAL A 127 5.56 -28.50 -8.38
N ASP A 128 4.61 -28.81 -9.26
CA ASP A 128 4.89 -29.65 -10.41
C ASP A 128 5.70 -28.84 -11.44
N LEU A 129 6.99 -29.14 -11.54
CA LEU A 129 7.93 -28.48 -12.45
C LEU A 129 7.66 -28.78 -13.93
N ARG A 130 6.76 -29.71 -14.25
CA ARG A 130 6.40 -30.13 -15.62
C ARG A 130 4.94 -29.88 -15.97
N GLY A 131 4.13 -29.45 -15.01
CA GLY A 131 2.67 -29.51 -15.09
C GLY A 131 1.96 -28.20 -14.80
N ASP A 132 0.63 -28.31 -14.76
CA ASP A 132 -0.30 -27.21 -14.51
C ASP A 132 -0.59 -27.10 -13.00
N ASN A 133 0.02 -26.11 -12.36
CA ASN A 133 -0.15 -25.85 -10.94
C ASN A 133 -1.38 -24.96 -10.71
N LEU A 134 -2.37 -25.49 -10.00
CA LEU A 134 -3.53 -24.73 -9.56
C LEU A 134 -3.22 -24.03 -8.23
N LEU A 135 -3.21 -22.71 -8.25
CA LEU A 135 -3.08 -21.84 -7.09
C LEU A 135 -4.45 -21.26 -6.69
N GLU A 136 -4.79 -21.40 -5.41
CA GLU A 136 -5.97 -20.78 -4.81
C GLU A 136 -5.57 -19.91 -3.61
N ILE A 137 -6.04 -18.66 -3.56
CA ILE A 137 -5.77 -17.75 -2.44
C ILE A 137 -6.76 -18.02 -1.30
N ARG A 138 -6.25 -18.39 -0.12
CA ARG A 138 -7.05 -18.68 1.09
C ARG A 138 -7.14 -17.46 2.03
N SER A 139 -6.08 -16.65 2.13
CA SER A 139 -6.10 -15.40 2.88
C SER A 139 -5.05 -14.38 2.43
N ILE A 140 -5.33 -13.10 2.71
CA ILE A 140 -4.42 -11.96 2.56
C ILE A 140 -4.52 -11.08 3.81
N GLY A 141 -3.50 -11.12 4.67
CA GLY A 141 -3.56 -10.60 6.02
C GLY A 141 -4.73 -11.20 6.79
N GLU A 142 -5.52 -10.33 7.42
CA GLU A 142 -6.76 -10.68 8.13
C GLU A 142 -7.97 -10.92 7.19
N LEU A 143 -7.80 -10.75 5.87
CA LEU A 143 -8.85 -11.06 4.89
C LEU A 143 -8.84 -12.57 4.62
N HIS A 144 -9.92 -13.26 4.97
CA HIS A 144 -10.13 -14.69 4.71
C HIS A 144 -11.06 -14.93 3.52
N VAL A 145 -10.86 -16.03 2.79
CA VAL A 145 -11.58 -16.37 1.54
C VAL A 145 -13.11 -16.28 1.63
N ASP A 146 -13.70 -16.66 2.76
CA ASP A 146 -15.15 -16.61 2.98
C ASP A 146 -15.68 -15.17 3.15
N ALA A 147 -14.79 -14.24 3.50
CA ALA A 147 -15.05 -12.83 3.74
C ALA A 147 -14.17 -11.91 2.87
N PHE A 148 -13.74 -12.37 1.68
CA PHE A 148 -13.01 -11.49 0.75
C PHE A 148 -13.87 -10.29 0.32
N PRO A 149 -13.26 -9.09 0.18
CA PRO A 149 -13.95 -7.92 -0.35
C PRO A 149 -14.33 -8.12 -1.83
N ASP A 150 -15.33 -7.38 -2.30
CA ASP A 150 -15.70 -7.36 -3.73
C ASP A 150 -14.57 -6.75 -4.59
N SER A 151 -13.80 -5.81 -4.03
CA SER A 151 -12.56 -5.29 -4.62
C SER A 151 -11.61 -4.73 -3.55
N ALA A 152 -10.31 -4.67 -3.86
CA ALA A 152 -9.29 -4.09 -3.01
C ALA A 152 -8.18 -3.44 -3.84
N VAL A 153 -7.63 -2.32 -3.36
CA VAL A 153 -6.48 -1.64 -3.97
C VAL A 153 -5.55 -1.12 -2.88
N THR A 154 -4.24 -1.31 -3.03
CA THR A 154 -3.23 -0.71 -2.14
C THR A 154 -3.14 0.78 -2.40
N VAL A 155 -3.11 1.59 -1.35
CA VAL A 155 -3.22 3.05 -1.42
C VAL A 155 -2.01 3.75 -0.78
N GLY A 156 -2.04 5.09 -0.75
CA GLY A 156 -1.10 5.89 0.03
C GLY A 156 -1.44 5.89 1.52
N PRO A 157 -0.70 6.67 2.33
CA PRO A 157 -0.84 6.69 3.77
C PRO A 157 -2.26 6.98 4.24
N SER A 158 -2.66 6.42 5.37
CA SER A 158 -3.85 6.88 6.09
C SER A 158 -3.73 8.36 6.46
N LEU A 159 -4.83 9.10 6.39
CA LEU A 159 -4.93 10.47 6.90
C LEU A 159 -4.78 10.56 8.44
N ASN A 160 -4.76 9.42 9.14
CA ASN A 160 -4.51 9.32 10.58
C ASN A 160 -3.03 9.06 10.93
N VAL A 161 -2.13 8.99 9.95
CA VAL A 161 -0.68 8.87 10.19
C VAL A 161 -0.16 10.11 10.92
N ALA A 162 0.63 9.90 11.99
CA ALA A 162 1.14 10.98 12.84
C ALA A 162 2.18 11.86 12.14
N ASP A 163 3.03 11.27 11.29
CA ASP A 163 3.98 11.98 10.44
C ASP A 163 4.09 11.32 9.06
N PHE A 164 3.76 12.08 8.02
CA PHE A 164 3.80 11.64 6.63
C PHE A 164 5.23 11.51 6.08
N ALA A 165 6.23 12.18 6.68
CA ALA A 165 7.61 12.14 6.23
C ALA A 165 8.30 10.80 6.60
N THR A 166 8.00 10.25 7.77
CA THR A 166 8.51 8.95 8.24
C THR A 166 7.76 7.73 7.71
N HIS A 167 6.68 7.92 6.93
CA HIS A 167 5.87 6.79 6.45
C HIS A 167 6.66 5.82 5.53
N PRO A 168 6.59 4.48 5.70
CA PRO A 168 7.38 3.52 4.93
C PRO A 168 7.23 3.59 3.40
N ILE A 169 6.12 4.14 2.90
CA ILE A 169 5.93 4.40 1.46
C ILE A 169 7.00 5.34 0.87
N ASN A 170 7.64 6.17 1.69
CA ASN A 170 8.64 7.14 1.25
C ASN A 170 9.99 6.52 0.87
N THR A 171 10.25 5.27 1.25
CA THR A 171 11.44 4.50 0.86
C THR A 171 11.14 3.48 -0.25
N ASP A 172 9.93 3.52 -0.81
CA ASP A 172 9.52 2.60 -1.87
C ASP A 172 10.05 3.01 -3.24
N ARG A 173 11.15 2.39 -3.65
CA ARG A 173 11.80 2.60 -4.95
C ARG A 173 10.90 2.31 -6.18
N SER A 174 9.79 1.60 -6.02
CA SER A 174 8.81 1.43 -7.11
C SER A 174 8.00 2.70 -7.38
N LEU A 175 8.01 3.68 -6.46
CA LEU A 175 7.20 4.90 -6.52
C LEU A 175 7.96 6.16 -6.95
N ASP A 176 9.20 6.03 -7.46
CA ASP A 176 10.21 7.08 -7.75
C ASP A 176 11.24 7.27 -6.60
N VAL A 177 12.38 7.92 -6.89
CA VAL A 177 13.46 8.17 -5.91
C VAL A 177 13.16 9.32 -4.96
N LEU A 178 12.18 10.18 -5.29
CA LEU A 178 11.73 11.26 -4.40
C LEU A 178 10.54 10.79 -3.56
N PRO A 179 10.61 10.88 -2.22
CA PRO A 179 9.51 10.52 -1.33
C PRO A 179 8.15 11.10 -1.77
N PRO A 180 7.14 10.28 -2.09
CA PRO A 180 5.83 10.75 -2.51
C PRO A 180 5.13 11.61 -1.45
N PHE A 181 5.39 11.38 -0.16
CA PHE A 181 4.78 12.08 0.98
C PHE A 181 5.77 12.92 1.80
N ALA A 182 6.91 13.31 1.23
CA ALA A 182 7.70 14.43 1.76
C ALA A 182 6.86 15.72 1.87
N PRO A 183 7.17 16.63 2.82
CA PRO A 183 6.45 17.88 3.09
C PRO A 183 6.66 18.91 1.95
N SER A 184 6.05 18.61 0.81
CA SER A 184 6.17 19.34 -0.45
C SER A 184 4.80 19.47 -1.08
N ARG A 185 4.51 20.68 -1.56
CA ARG A 185 3.26 20.99 -2.27
C ARG A 185 3.30 20.35 -3.65
N ARG A 186 2.23 19.63 -3.98
CA ARG A 186 1.92 19.04 -5.29
C ARG A 186 0.42 18.77 -5.34
N ALA A 187 -0.11 18.37 -6.50
CA ALA A 187 -1.47 17.87 -6.54
C ALA A 187 -1.65 16.64 -5.63
N ARG A 188 -2.73 16.55 -4.87
CA ARG A 188 -3.06 15.43 -3.96
C ARG A 188 -4.46 14.92 -4.24
N MET A 189 -4.68 13.62 -4.13
CA MET A 189 -6.01 13.02 -4.11
C MET A 189 -6.20 12.20 -2.85
N THR A 190 -7.43 12.20 -2.34
CA THR A 190 -7.82 11.53 -1.10
C THR A 190 -9.18 10.88 -1.25
N VAL A 191 -9.35 9.76 -0.56
CA VAL A 191 -10.65 9.13 -0.30
C VAL A 191 -10.87 9.19 1.21
N PHE A 192 -12.03 9.64 1.66
CA PHE A 192 -12.36 9.67 3.09
C PHE A 192 -13.85 9.48 3.33
N GLU A 193 -14.22 9.20 4.57
CA GLU A 193 -15.60 9.03 5.01
C GLU A 193 -15.95 10.03 6.12
N ASP A 194 -17.17 10.57 6.07
CA ASP A 194 -17.72 11.46 7.09
C ASP A 194 -18.54 10.71 8.17
N ARG A 195 -19.06 11.46 9.16
CA ARG A 195 -19.80 10.92 10.32
C ARG A 195 -21.11 10.24 9.94
N VAL A 196 -21.65 10.52 8.76
CA VAL A 196 -22.89 9.94 8.24
C VAL A 196 -22.63 8.83 7.21
N GLY A 197 -21.38 8.36 7.09
CA GLY A 197 -21.00 7.21 6.26
C GLY A 197 -20.95 7.52 4.77
N ARG A 198 -20.82 8.79 4.36
CA ARG A 198 -20.64 9.15 2.94
C ARG A 198 -19.16 9.10 2.60
N THR A 199 -18.81 8.41 1.51
CA THR A 199 -17.48 8.50 0.93
C THR A 199 -17.35 9.77 0.09
N HIS A 200 -16.25 10.47 0.28
CA HIS A 200 -15.85 11.66 -0.46
C HIS A 200 -14.57 11.39 -1.26
N LEU A 201 -14.50 11.93 -2.47
CA LEU A 201 -13.25 12.09 -3.21
C LEU A 201 -12.88 13.58 -3.17
N ARG A 202 -11.68 13.90 -2.68
CA ARG A 202 -11.17 15.28 -2.69
C ARG A 202 -9.83 15.36 -3.41
N LEU A 203 -9.81 16.24 -4.40
CA LEU A 203 -8.67 16.63 -5.21
C LEU A 203 -8.18 18.00 -4.74
N PHE A 204 -6.92 18.08 -4.33
CA PHE A 204 -6.19 19.33 -4.18
C PHE A 204 -5.33 19.48 -5.43
N ASP A 205 -5.82 20.21 -6.44
CA ASP A 205 -5.09 20.34 -7.71
C ASP A 205 -3.86 21.24 -7.57
N GLY A 206 -2.90 21.08 -8.48
CA GLY A 206 -1.65 21.84 -8.49
C GLY A 206 -0.81 21.52 -9.71
N ARG A 207 -0.25 22.55 -10.34
CA ARG A 207 0.63 22.43 -11.50
C ARG A 207 2.05 22.06 -11.05
N PRO A 208 2.60 20.90 -11.45
CA PRO A 208 3.97 20.51 -11.12
C PRO A 208 4.99 21.59 -11.49
N GLY A 209 5.89 21.93 -10.57
CA GLY A 209 6.92 22.95 -10.76
C GLY A 209 6.42 24.41 -10.81
N SER A 210 5.11 24.66 -10.67
CA SER A 210 4.60 26.03 -10.56
C SER A 210 4.91 26.62 -9.19
N LEU A 211 5.31 27.90 -9.15
CA LEU A 211 5.44 28.67 -7.91
C LEU A 211 4.11 29.27 -7.44
N VAL A 212 3.10 29.39 -8.32
CA VAL A 212 1.82 30.08 -8.03
C VAL A 212 0.63 29.13 -7.87
N PHE A 213 0.69 27.93 -8.43
CA PHE A 213 -0.35 26.90 -8.29
C PHE A 213 0.27 25.58 -7.83
N GLN A 214 0.75 25.56 -6.58
CA GLN A 214 1.61 24.51 -6.06
C GLN A 214 0.86 23.24 -5.61
N GLY A 215 -0.45 23.35 -5.34
CA GLY A 215 -1.21 22.33 -4.62
C GLY A 215 -0.90 22.33 -3.12
N ALA A 216 -1.01 21.14 -2.49
CA ALA A 216 -0.98 20.97 -1.04
C ALA A 216 0.14 20.01 -0.57
N THR A 217 0.68 20.27 0.62
CA THR A 217 1.45 19.27 1.37
C THR A 217 0.52 18.15 1.87
N PRO A 218 1.04 16.98 2.27
CA PRO A 218 0.21 15.95 2.90
C PRO A 218 -0.49 16.46 4.16
N GLN A 219 0.21 17.26 4.96
CA GLN A 219 -0.33 17.85 6.18
C GLN A 219 -1.50 18.80 5.88
N GLU A 220 -1.33 19.74 4.95
CA GLU A 220 -2.37 20.70 4.56
C GLU A 220 -3.64 20.02 4.03
N ALA A 221 -3.47 18.94 3.25
CA ALA A 221 -4.60 18.14 2.76
C ALA A 221 -5.33 17.40 3.89
N ARG A 222 -4.58 16.81 4.83
CA ARG A 222 -5.12 16.14 6.02
C ARG A 222 -5.80 17.11 6.99
N ASP A 223 -5.24 18.29 7.19
CA ASP A 223 -5.82 19.35 8.03
C ASP A 223 -7.14 19.86 7.42
N SER A 224 -7.15 20.10 6.10
CA SER A 224 -8.36 20.52 5.37
C SER A 224 -9.49 19.49 5.42
N ILE A 225 -9.19 18.19 5.41
CA ILE A 225 -10.20 17.13 5.52
C ILE A 225 -10.66 16.95 6.97
N ALA A 226 -9.74 17.01 7.93
CA ALA A 226 -10.09 16.89 9.34
C ALA A 226 -10.90 18.09 9.88
N ALA A 227 -10.88 19.23 9.17
CA ALA A 227 -11.77 20.36 9.40
C ALA A 227 -13.21 20.10 8.93
N ASP A 228 -13.45 19.12 8.05
CA ASP A 228 -14.81 18.71 7.68
C ASP A 228 -15.50 18.09 8.92
N PRO A 229 -16.72 18.53 9.29
CA PRO A 229 -17.42 18.02 10.46
C PRO A 229 -17.64 16.50 10.44
N GLY A 230 -16.76 15.79 11.13
CA GLY A 230 -16.90 14.36 11.37
C GLY A 230 -16.20 13.43 10.39
N PHE A 231 -15.07 13.84 9.81
CA PHE A 231 -14.08 12.88 9.28
C PHE A 231 -13.92 11.65 10.21
N ARG A 232 -14.04 10.43 9.66
CA ARG A 232 -13.89 9.14 10.39
C ARG A 232 -12.59 8.43 10.04
N TRP A 233 -12.38 8.21 8.75
CA TRP A 233 -11.19 7.58 8.19
C TRP A 233 -10.95 8.13 6.79
N GLY A 234 -9.72 8.00 6.31
CA GLY A 234 -9.37 8.32 4.93
C GLY A 234 -7.92 7.96 4.62
N CYS A 235 -7.58 7.98 3.35
CA CYS A 235 -6.25 7.71 2.84
C CYS A 235 -5.93 8.62 1.64
N PHE A 236 -4.64 8.83 1.38
CA PHE A 236 -4.20 9.34 0.09
C PHE A 236 -4.33 8.25 -0.99
N ILE A 237 -4.64 8.67 -2.21
CA ILE A 237 -4.46 7.85 -3.42
C ILE A 237 -3.41 8.53 -4.32
N ASP A 238 -3.14 7.95 -5.50
CA ASP A 238 -2.09 8.45 -6.39
C ASP A 238 -2.32 9.93 -6.78
N GLY A 239 -1.22 10.67 -6.96
CA GLY A 239 -1.23 12.13 -6.97
C GLY A 239 -0.18 12.76 -7.87
N GLY A 240 0.04 14.07 -7.69
CA GLY A 240 0.89 14.83 -8.60
C GLY A 240 0.36 14.78 -10.05
N GLN A 241 1.18 14.31 -10.98
CA GLN A 241 0.83 14.25 -12.40
C GLN A 241 -0.23 13.20 -12.77
N THR A 242 -0.72 12.38 -11.86
CA THR A 242 -1.84 11.45 -12.09
C THR A 242 -3.12 11.88 -11.38
N ALA A 243 -3.08 12.95 -10.57
CA ALA A 243 -4.22 13.48 -9.83
C ALA A 243 -5.33 13.98 -10.78
N LYS A 244 -6.34 13.15 -11.01
CA LYS A 244 -7.48 13.47 -11.86
C LYS A 244 -8.74 12.76 -11.39
N MET A 245 -9.87 13.44 -11.54
CA MET A 245 -11.21 12.92 -11.28
C MET A 245 -12.09 13.14 -12.51
N TRP A 246 -13.00 12.21 -12.79
CA TRP A 246 -14.08 12.41 -13.74
C TRP A 246 -15.42 12.26 -13.01
N ALA A 247 -16.39 13.11 -13.33
CA ALA A 247 -17.74 13.04 -12.81
C ALA A 247 -18.75 13.15 -13.96
N SER A 248 -19.83 12.38 -13.90
CA SER A 248 -20.98 12.61 -14.77
C SER A 248 -21.80 13.76 -14.19
N LEU A 249 -21.87 14.87 -14.93
CA LEU A 249 -22.63 16.07 -14.58
C LEU A 249 -23.62 16.32 -15.71
N ASN A 250 -24.91 16.33 -15.39
CA ASN A 250 -25.99 16.51 -16.38
C ASN A 250 -25.94 15.54 -17.58
N GLY A 251 -25.38 14.34 -17.40
CA GLY A 251 -25.20 13.34 -18.45
C GLY A 251 -23.84 13.41 -19.16
N GLU A 252 -23.07 14.48 -19.00
CA GLU A 252 -21.75 14.66 -19.63
C GLU A 252 -20.60 14.27 -18.68
N LEU A 253 -19.56 13.63 -19.20
CA LEU A 253 -18.38 13.24 -18.42
C LEU A 253 -17.38 14.40 -18.33
N THR A 254 -17.40 15.13 -17.21
CA THR A 254 -16.50 16.27 -16.95
C THR A 254 -15.22 15.82 -16.24
N SER A 255 -14.05 16.32 -16.69
CA SER A 255 -12.76 16.05 -16.04
C SER A 255 -12.30 17.20 -15.14
N PHE A 256 -11.67 16.83 -14.01
CA PHE A 256 -11.15 17.74 -12.99
C PHE A 256 -9.73 17.33 -12.60
N GLY A 257 -8.84 18.31 -12.40
CA GLY A 257 -7.47 18.09 -11.95
C GLY A 257 -6.46 17.85 -13.06
N ASN A 258 -5.24 18.33 -12.84
CA ASN A 258 -4.09 18.12 -13.71
C ASN A 258 -4.39 18.40 -15.21
N ARG A 259 -5.22 19.42 -15.47
CA ARG A 259 -5.48 19.95 -16.82
C ARG A 259 -4.26 20.68 -17.40
N HIS A 260 -3.13 20.63 -16.69
CA HIS A 260 -1.85 21.22 -17.05
C HIS A 260 -0.80 20.19 -17.51
N TYR A 261 -1.21 18.94 -17.76
CA TYR A 261 -0.28 17.90 -18.19
C TYR A 261 0.14 18.08 -19.66
N LEU A 262 1.46 18.17 -19.84
CA LEU A 262 2.12 18.04 -21.14
C LEU A 262 2.51 16.57 -21.33
N ARG A 263 1.86 15.90 -22.28
CA ARG A 263 2.26 14.57 -22.72
C ARG A 263 3.59 14.68 -23.45
N TRP A 264 4.47 13.75 -23.13
CA TRP A 264 5.77 13.65 -23.76
C TRP A 264 5.63 13.20 -25.23
N PRO A 265 6.52 13.66 -26.13
CA PRO A 265 6.57 13.14 -27.48
C PRO A 265 6.85 11.63 -27.47
N LYS A 266 6.14 10.89 -28.32
CA LYS A 266 6.51 9.53 -28.74
C LYS A 266 7.75 9.56 -29.64
N ALA A 267 8.28 8.39 -30.01
CA ALA A 267 9.50 8.27 -30.82
C ALA A 267 9.40 8.94 -32.21
N ASP A 268 8.19 9.09 -32.74
CA ASP A 268 7.83 9.73 -34.00
C ASP A 268 7.41 11.20 -33.85
N GLU A 269 7.21 11.68 -32.63
CA GLU A 269 6.77 13.04 -32.32
C GLU A 269 7.95 13.90 -31.83
N LYS A 270 7.95 15.21 -32.13
CA LYS A 270 8.99 16.15 -31.66
C LYS A 270 8.52 17.12 -30.59
N GLU A 271 7.21 17.23 -30.38
CA GLU A 271 6.61 18.28 -29.56
C GLU A 271 5.85 17.70 -28.37
N PHE A 272 5.88 18.43 -27.25
CA PHE A 272 5.05 18.12 -26.09
C PHE A 272 3.60 18.49 -26.38
N VAL A 273 2.69 17.53 -26.24
CA VAL A 273 1.28 17.73 -26.55
C VAL A 273 0.51 18.06 -25.27
N TRP A 274 -0.15 19.22 -25.23
CA TRP A 274 -1.06 19.58 -24.14
C TRP A 274 -2.30 18.69 -24.17
N VAL A 275 -2.55 17.95 -23.09
CA VAL A 275 -3.60 16.92 -23.02
C VAL A 275 -4.45 17.09 -21.75
N PRO A 276 -5.26 18.15 -21.68
CA PRO A 276 -5.91 18.55 -20.43
C PRO A 276 -6.90 17.49 -19.94
N ASP A 277 -7.67 16.89 -20.85
CA ASP A 277 -8.81 16.05 -20.49
C ASP A 277 -8.43 14.57 -20.33
N SER A 278 -7.48 14.04 -21.12
CA SER A 278 -6.90 12.70 -20.90
C SER A 278 -5.84 12.70 -19.79
N GLY A 279 -4.89 13.62 -19.82
CA GLY A 279 -3.83 13.73 -18.79
C GLY A 279 -2.77 12.63 -18.89
N ARG A 280 -2.08 12.35 -17.77
CA ARG A 280 -1.06 11.30 -17.71
C ARG A 280 -1.73 9.92 -17.71
N PRO A 281 -1.24 8.95 -18.50
CA PRO A 281 -1.71 7.57 -18.43
C PRO A 281 -1.58 6.99 -17.01
N ILE A 282 -2.60 6.24 -16.59
CA ILE A 282 -2.72 5.59 -15.29
C ILE A 282 -3.04 4.10 -15.48
N SER A 283 -2.52 3.25 -14.60
CA SER A 283 -2.68 1.79 -14.68
C SER A 283 -3.96 1.26 -14.02
N SER A 284 -4.58 2.04 -13.15
CA SER A 284 -5.77 1.66 -12.37
C SER A 284 -6.67 2.87 -12.13
N ILE A 285 -7.97 2.64 -12.00
CA ILE A 285 -8.97 3.65 -11.64
C ILE A 285 -9.84 3.16 -10.49
N ILE A 286 -10.27 4.08 -9.62
CA ILE A 286 -11.32 3.82 -8.62
C ILE A 286 -12.61 4.41 -9.16
N THR A 287 -13.63 3.58 -9.38
CA THR A 287 -14.94 4.02 -9.86
C THR A 287 -15.96 4.02 -8.72
N LEU A 288 -16.57 5.18 -8.47
CA LEU A 288 -17.72 5.30 -7.57
C LEU A 288 -18.99 5.35 -8.42
N GLN A 289 -19.76 4.28 -8.41
CA GLN A 289 -21.00 4.18 -9.17
C GLN A 289 -22.21 4.42 -8.27
N HIS A 290 -23.12 5.30 -8.70
CA HIS A 290 -24.38 5.54 -7.99
C HIS A 290 -25.28 4.29 -8.09
N ARG A 291 -25.42 3.58 -6.97
CA ARG A 291 -26.31 2.41 -6.87
C ARG A 291 -27.77 2.84 -6.74
N SER A 292 -28.68 2.12 -7.40
CA SER A 292 -30.12 2.28 -7.18
C SER A 292 -30.46 1.97 -5.72
N GLU A 293 -31.59 2.49 -5.23
CA GLU A 293 -32.02 2.25 -3.83
C GLU A 293 -32.27 0.76 -3.57
N THR A 294 -32.81 0.03 -4.55
CA THR A 294 -32.96 -1.43 -4.53
C THR A 294 -31.62 -2.13 -4.33
N GLN A 295 -30.56 -1.71 -5.04
CA GLN A 295 -29.22 -2.24 -4.84
C GLN A 295 -28.64 -1.87 -3.47
N ARG A 296 -28.91 -0.66 -2.94
CA ARG A 296 -28.48 -0.28 -1.59
C ARG A 296 -29.12 -1.16 -0.51
N ALA A 297 -30.42 -1.42 -0.59
CA ALA A 297 -31.14 -2.27 0.37
C ALA A 297 -30.60 -3.70 0.42
N VAL A 298 -30.43 -4.35 -0.74
CA VAL A 298 -29.87 -5.72 -0.84
C VAL A 298 -28.45 -5.79 -0.27
N ASN A 299 -27.64 -4.76 -0.52
CA ASN A 299 -26.27 -4.72 -0.02
C ASN A 299 -26.17 -4.41 1.49
N ALA A 300 -27.05 -3.57 2.05
CA ALA A 300 -27.07 -3.30 3.49
C ALA A 300 -27.34 -4.58 4.30
N ALA A 301 -28.26 -5.42 3.84
CA ALA A 301 -28.52 -6.74 4.43
C ALA A 301 -27.28 -7.66 4.34
N ARG A 302 -26.56 -7.65 3.21
CA ARG A 302 -25.32 -8.42 3.00
C ARG A 302 -24.13 -7.89 3.81
N SER A 303 -24.05 -6.57 4.07
CA SER A 303 -23.04 -5.99 4.96
C SER A 303 -23.27 -6.39 6.41
N ALA A 304 -24.52 -6.39 6.87
CA ALA A 304 -24.87 -6.76 8.24
C ALA A 304 -24.52 -8.21 8.57
N SER A 305 -24.66 -9.14 7.60
CA SER A 305 -24.25 -10.55 7.77
C SER A 305 -22.75 -10.81 7.60
N LEU A 306 -21.96 -9.82 7.17
CA LEU A 306 -20.51 -9.94 6.91
C LEU A 306 -19.67 -8.98 7.77
N ALA A 307 -20.26 -8.34 8.77
CA ALA A 307 -19.54 -7.51 9.73
C ALA A 307 -18.72 -8.39 10.68
N PHE A 308 -17.41 -8.11 10.80
CA PHE A 308 -16.62 -8.69 11.88
C PHE A 308 -17.20 -8.25 13.24
N PRO A 309 -17.16 -9.11 14.28
CA PRO A 309 -17.44 -8.65 15.64
C PRO A 309 -16.48 -7.52 15.97
N GLN A 310 -17.01 -6.32 16.26
CA GLN A 310 -16.16 -5.22 16.72
C GLN A 310 -15.48 -5.66 18.01
N ARG A 311 -14.14 -5.68 18.00
CA ARG A 311 -13.35 -5.92 19.20
C ARG A 311 -13.79 -4.85 20.21
N PRO A 312 -14.30 -5.23 21.40
CA PRO A 312 -14.71 -4.23 22.38
C PRO A 312 -13.52 -3.32 22.68
N PRO A 313 -13.74 -2.00 22.90
CA PRO A 313 -12.66 -1.10 23.24
C PRO A 313 -11.93 -1.68 24.46
N ALA A 314 -10.60 -1.79 24.35
CA ALA A 314 -9.79 -2.22 25.48
C ALA A 314 -10.12 -1.31 26.66
N ALA A 315 -10.53 -1.90 27.79
CA ALA A 315 -10.87 -1.14 28.98
C ALA A 315 -9.68 -0.24 29.32
N GLN A 316 -9.92 1.07 29.40
CA GLN A 316 -8.93 1.98 29.94
C GLN A 316 -8.69 1.57 31.38
N ILE A 317 -7.51 1.01 31.65
CA ILE A 317 -7.05 0.79 33.02
C ILE A 317 -6.63 2.15 33.53
N ASP A 318 -7.45 2.75 34.40
CA ASP A 318 -7.16 4.04 35.01
C ASP A 318 -5.79 3.99 35.73
N PRO A 319 -4.84 4.88 35.40
CA PRO A 319 -3.51 4.91 36.03
C PRO A 319 -3.54 5.67 37.37
N GLU A 320 -4.57 5.46 38.18
CA GLU A 320 -4.75 6.09 39.51
C GLU A 320 -4.95 5.06 40.63
N PHE A 321 -4.10 4.04 40.76
CA PHE A 321 -3.86 3.38 42.05
C PHE A 321 -2.53 2.62 42.07
N SER A 322 -1.42 3.32 42.31
CA SER A 322 -0.11 2.72 42.63
C SER A 322 0.75 3.66 43.47
N SER A 323 0.28 3.97 44.68
CA SER A 323 1.14 4.51 45.75
C SER A 323 1.67 3.36 46.61
N PRO A 324 2.98 3.09 46.65
CA PRO A 324 3.54 2.05 47.50
C PRO A 324 3.54 2.50 48.97
N ARG A 325 2.98 1.67 49.87
CA ARG A 325 3.20 1.83 51.32
C ARG A 325 4.62 1.36 51.70
N PRO A 326 5.30 2.02 52.64
CA PRO A 326 6.64 1.63 53.08
C PRO A 326 6.58 0.39 53.99
N SER A 327 7.49 -0.57 53.77
CA SER A 327 7.70 -1.71 54.66
C SER A 327 8.80 -1.40 55.69
N THR A 328 8.45 -1.50 56.97
CA THR A 328 9.40 -1.44 58.08
C THR A 328 10.04 -2.81 58.31
N SER A 329 11.37 -2.89 58.27
CA SER A 329 12.16 -3.95 58.93
C SER A 329 13.59 -3.46 59.15
N ALA A 330 14.17 -3.76 60.31
CA ALA A 330 15.44 -3.18 60.76
C ALA A 330 16.48 -4.25 61.16
N ALA A 331 17.77 -3.90 61.03
CA ALA A 331 18.95 -4.60 61.57
C ALA A 331 19.23 -6.01 61.00
N ALA A 332 20.44 -6.58 60.94
CA ALA A 332 21.82 -6.18 61.30
C ALA A 332 22.81 -7.15 60.57
N ALA A 333 24.14 -6.97 60.48
CA ALA A 333 25.08 -5.84 60.60
C ALA A 333 26.52 -6.35 60.25
N ARG A 334 27.53 -5.46 60.13
CA ARG A 334 29.00 -5.76 60.06
C ARG A 334 29.50 -6.45 58.76
N LEU A 335 30.72 -6.29 58.22
CA LEU A 335 31.96 -5.48 58.37
C LEU A 335 32.58 -5.39 56.93
N GLY A 336 33.50 -4.51 56.51
CA GLY A 336 34.20 -3.36 57.09
C GLY A 336 35.47 -3.02 56.27
N ARG A 337 35.90 -1.73 56.22
CA ARG A 337 37.20 -1.18 55.70
C ARG A 337 37.58 -1.46 54.23
N GLY A 338 38.11 -0.50 53.44
CA GLY A 338 38.43 0.92 53.66
C GLY A 338 38.74 1.65 52.32
N GLY A 339 38.85 2.98 52.32
CA GLY A 339 39.18 3.80 51.12
C GLY A 339 40.69 4.12 51.02
N PRO A 340 41.12 5.30 50.49
CA PRO A 340 40.42 6.31 49.67
C PRO A 340 41.24 6.82 48.44
N GLY A 341 40.65 7.67 47.59
CA GLY A 341 41.32 8.43 46.51
C GLY A 341 40.29 8.91 45.45
N SER A 342 40.14 10.20 45.13
CA SER A 342 40.99 11.04 44.25
C SER A 342 41.02 10.54 42.79
N ASP A 343 40.80 11.32 41.73
CA ASP A 343 40.55 12.76 41.59
C ASP A 343 39.94 13.07 40.19
N ALA A 344 39.58 14.33 39.94
CA ALA A 344 39.51 15.07 38.67
C ALA A 344 39.25 14.31 37.33
N GLY A 345 38.08 14.56 36.73
CA GLY A 345 37.77 14.29 35.31
C GLY A 345 37.37 15.55 34.54
N ARG A 346 38.34 16.27 33.96
CA ARG A 346 38.09 17.30 32.94
C ARG A 346 37.96 16.66 31.56
N GLY A 347 37.15 17.24 30.67
CA GLY A 347 37.58 17.40 29.27
C GLY A 347 36.57 17.13 28.16
N ARG A 348 35.99 18.25 27.67
CA ARG A 348 35.45 18.48 26.31
C ARG A 348 34.20 17.70 25.88
#